data_AF-A0A560D662-F1
#
_entry.id   AF-A0A560D662-F1
#
_cell.length_a   1.000
_cell.length_b   1.000
_cell.length_c   1.000
_cell.angle_alpha   90.00
_cell.angle_beta   90.00
_cell.angle_gamma   90.00
#
_symmetry.space_group_name_H-M   'P 1'
#
loop_
_entity.id
_entity.type
_entity.pdbx_description
1 polymer ?
#
loop_
_entity_poly.entity_id
_entity_poly.type
_entity_poly.pdbx_seq_one_letter_code
_entity_poly.pdbx_strand_id
1 'polypeptide(L)'
;MPVISVKTAFKTAVRLAGLGSGISPHTLRHTAATWLMQRGADPWQVAGYLGMSLDVLLNTYGHHHPIISQMRSTRFPNVRRSWKGARVRLSSALSLRQANE
;
A
#
# COMPACT_ATOMS: atom_id res chain seq x y z
N MET A 1 22.20 0.62 -35.35
CA MET A 1 22.03 2.07 -35.56
C MET A 1 21.73 2.72 -34.22
N PRO A 2 22.45 3.78 -33.82
CA PRO A 2 22.15 4.49 -32.57
C PRO A 2 20.77 5.15 -32.64
N VAL A 3 20.06 5.22 -31.50
CA VAL A 3 18.77 5.89 -31.40
C VAL A 3 19.00 7.39 -31.40
N ILE A 4 18.61 8.06 -32.48
CA ILE A 4 18.74 9.52 -32.63
C ILE A 4 17.67 10.26 -31.80
N SER A 5 16.47 9.67 -31.67
CA SER A 5 15.38 10.25 -30.88
C SER A 5 14.50 9.17 -30.25
N VAL A 6 14.36 9.23 -28.93
CA VAL A 6 13.50 8.32 -28.16
C VAL A 6 12.04 8.44 -28.59
N LYS A 7 11.56 9.65 -28.88
CA LYS A 7 10.17 9.88 -29.32
C LYS A 7 9.86 9.17 -30.63
N THR A 8 10.75 9.27 -31.61
CA THR A 8 10.57 8.64 -32.93
C THR A 8 10.71 7.12 -32.85
N ALA A 9 11.70 6.65 -32.08
CA ALA A 9 11.89 5.23 -31.85
C ALA A 9 10.68 4.60 -31.14
N PHE A 10 10.16 5.25 -30.10
CA PHE A 10 9.00 4.77 -29.37
C PHE A 10 7.74 4.75 -30.24
N LYS A 11 7.47 5.79 -31.02
CA LYS A 11 6.34 5.80 -31.97
C LYS A 11 6.44 4.65 -32.98
N THR A 12 7.64 4.37 -33.47
CA THR A 12 7.89 3.23 -34.36
C THR A 12 7.62 1.91 -33.65
N ALA A 13 8.09 1.74 -32.42
CA ALA A 13 7.84 0.54 -31.62
C ALA A 13 6.33 0.32 -31.37
N VAL A 14 5.58 1.36 -31.00
CA VAL A 14 4.11 1.30 -30.82
C VAL A 14 3.43 0.84 -32.11
N ARG A 15 3.81 1.40 -33.25
CA ARG A 15 3.28 1.01 -34.57
C ARG A 15 3.62 -0.45 -34.92
N LEU A 16 4.85 -0.89 -34.67
CA LEU A 16 5.28 -2.26 -34.94
C LEU A 16 4.59 -3.28 -34.02
N ALA A 17 4.31 -2.89 -32.78
CA ALA A 17 3.56 -3.72 -31.83
C ALA A 17 2.05 -3.78 -32.13
N GLY A 18 1.56 -3.09 -33.18
CA GLY A 18 0.14 -3.06 -33.54
C GLY A 18 -0.73 -2.33 -32.51
N LEU A 19 -0.14 -1.50 -31.66
CA LEU A 19 -0.86 -0.74 -30.63
C LEU A 19 -1.50 0.51 -31.23
N GLY A 20 -2.65 0.92 -30.68
CA GLY A 20 -3.39 2.09 -31.13
C GLY A 20 -2.66 3.42 -30.95
N SER A 21 -3.24 4.49 -31.50
CA SER A 21 -2.74 5.85 -31.28
C SER A 21 -2.93 6.28 -29.82
N GLY A 22 -2.09 7.20 -29.34
CA GLY A 22 -2.16 7.75 -27.98
C GLY A 22 -1.31 7.03 -26.92
N ILE A 23 -0.66 5.92 -27.26
CA ILE A 23 0.31 5.28 -26.36
C ILE A 23 1.59 6.11 -26.30
N SER A 24 1.96 6.52 -25.09
CA SER A 24 3.17 7.28 -24.81
C SER A 24 3.98 6.60 -23.71
N PRO A 25 5.25 7.00 -23.49
CA PRO A 25 6.02 6.53 -22.35
C PRO A 25 5.31 6.80 -21.00
N HIS A 26 4.47 7.85 -20.92
CA HIS A 26 3.68 8.13 -19.73
C HIS A 26 2.63 7.05 -19.45
N THR A 27 2.06 6.45 -20.51
CA THR A 27 1.16 5.30 -20.37
C THR A 27 1.85 4.14 -19.68
N LEU A 28 3.10 3.84 -20.05
CA LEU A 28 3.88 2.77 -19.43
C LEU A 28 4.22 3.07 -17.96
N ARG A 29 4.45 4.34 -17.62
CA ARG A 29 4.62 4.77 -16.23
C ARG A 29 3.38 4.45 -15.39
N HIS A 30 2.18 4.70 -15.91
CA HIS A 30 0.94 4.32 -15.23
C HIS A 30 0.80 2.81 -15.07
N THR A 31 1.13 2.04 -16.10
CA THR A 31 1.14 0.56 -16.04
C THR A 31 2.09 0.05 -14.95
N ALA A 32 3.30 0.62 -14.87
CA ALA A 32 4.27 0.26 -13.83
C ALA A 32 3.75 0.57 -12.42
N ALA A 33 3.09 1.72 -12.22
CA ALA A 33 2.48 2.08 -10.94
C ALA A 33 1.42 1.05 -10.50
N THR A 34 0.52 0.68 -11.40
CA THR A 34 -0.51 -0.33 -11.14
C THR A 34 0.10 -1.68 -10.75
N TRP A 35 1.11 -2.16 -11.48
CA TRP A 35 1.74 -3.46 -11.19
C TRP A 35 2.49 -3.48 -9.87
N LEU A 36 3.19 -2.39 -9.53
CA LEU A 36 3.90 -2.29 -8.26
C LEU A 36 2.93 -2.27 -7.07
N MET A 37 1.80 -1.55 -7.21
CA MET A 37 0.74 -1.57 -6.18
C MET A 37 0.08 -2.95 -6.06
N GLN A 38 -0.21 -3.63 -7.16
CA GLN A 38 -0.79 -4.99 -7.15
C GLN A 38 0.13 -6.02 -6.47
N ARG A 39 1.45 -5.87 -6.63
CA ARG A 39 2.45 -6.73 -5.99
C ARG A 39 2.65 -6.42 -4.50
N GLY A 40 2.01 -5.37 -3.97
CA GLY A 40 2.17 -4.96 -2.57
C GLY A 40 3.54 -4.36 -2.26
N ALA A 41 4.16 -3.71 -3.25
CA ALA A 41 5.39 -2.97 -3.01
C ALA A 41 5.12 -1.76 -2.09
N ASP A 42 6.12 -1.38 -1.30
CA ASP A 42 6.02 -0.25 -0.39
C ASP A 42 5.71 1.07 -1.16
N PRO A 43 4.62 1.78 -0.83
CA PRO A 43 4.22 2.99 -1.55
C PRO A 43 5.27 4.09 -1.58
N TRP A 44 6.09 4.23 -0.53
CA TRP A 44 7.14 5.25 -0.49
C TRP A 44 8.25 4.93 -1.49
N GLN A 45 8.69 3.67 -1.55
CA GLN A 45 9.66 3.20 -2.54
C GLN A 45 9.13 3.34 -3.98
N VAL A 46 7.86 3.00 -4.21
CA VAL A 46 7.23 3.11 -5.53
C VAL A 46 7.09 4.58 -5.97
N ALA A 47 6.70 5.47 -5.06
CA ALA A 47 6.61 6.90 -5.31
C ALA A 47 7.98 7.48 -5.68
N GLY A 48 9.04 7.09 -4.97
CA GLY A 48 10.42 7.47 -5.27
C GLY A 48 10.92 6.92 -6.61
N TYR A 49 10.67 5.64 -6.90
CA TYR A 49 11.06 4.99 -8.15
C TYR A 49 10.40 5.64 -9.37
N LEU A 50 9.12 5.93 -9.26
CA LEU A 50 8.40 6.59 -10.34
C LEU A 50 8.74 8.09 -10.34
N GLY A 51 9.05 8.72 -9.22
CA GLY A 51 9.27 10.17 -9.14
C GLY A 51 7.93 10.91 -9.21
N MET A 52 6.96 10.47 -8.43
CA MET A 52 5.72 11.20 -8.15
C MET A 52 5.52 11.29 -6.64
N SER A 53 4.64 12.18 -6.18
CA SER A 53 4.32 12.25 -4.76
C SER A 53 3.60 10.98 -4.30
N LEU A 54 3.82 10.63 -3.03
CA LEU A 54 3.11 9.53 -2.38
C LEU A 54 1.58 9.75 -2.45
N ASP A 55 1.14 10.99 -2.25
CA ASP A 55 -0.27 11.38 -2.35
C ASP A 55 -0.89 11.03 -3.70
N VAL A 56 -0.22 11.41 -4.80
CA VAL A 56 -0.71 11.10 -6.16
C VAL A 56 -0.75 9.59 -6.40
N LEU A 57 0.28 8.87 -5.95
CA LEU A 57 0.34 7.42 -6.07
C LEU A 57 -0.80 6.74 -5.32
N LEU A 58 -1.04 7.11 -4.07
CA LEU A 58 -2.09 6.52 -3.23
C LEU A 58 -3.49 6.87 -3.74
N ASN A 59 -3.73 8.14 -4.10
CA ASN A 59 -5.03 8.58 -4.62
C ASN A 59 -5.38 7.93 -5.96
N THR A 60 -4.39 7.66 -6.82
CA THR A 60 -4.64 7.09 -8.15
C THR A 60 -4.61 5.56 -8.16
N TYR A 61 -3.68 4.94 -7.40
CA TYR A 61 -3.38 3.50 -7.50
C TYR A 61 -3.52 2.73 -6.19
N GLY A 62 -3.70 3.41 -5.06
CA GLY A 62 -3.71 2.77 -3.73
C GLY A 62 -4.74 1.65 -3.60
N HIS A 63 -5.86 1.75 -4.34
CA HIS A 63 -6.92 0.72 -4.35
C HIS A 63 -6.48 -0.65 -4.89
N HIS A 64 -5.37 -0.72 -5.63
CA HIS A 64 -4.82 -1.98 -6.12
C HIS A 64 -3.95 -2.70 -5.09
N HIS A 65 -3.67 -2.08 -3.95
CA HIS A 65 -2.79 -2.67 -2.94
C HIS A 65 -3.42 -3.94 -2.33
N PRO A 66 -2.70 -5.08 -2.28
CA PRO A 66 -3.24 -6.36 -1.85
C PRO A 66 -3.73 -6.34 -0.40
N ILE A 67 -3.15 -5.50 0.46
CA ILE A 67 -3.61 -5.33 1.85
C ILE A 67 -5.06 -4.83 1.91
N ILE A 68 -5.47 -3.92 1.01
CA ILE A 68 -6.84 -3.41 0.97
C ILE A 68 -7.80 -4.52 0.49
N SER A 69 -7.37 -5.30 -0.50
CA SER A 69 -8.13 -6.43 -1.03
C SER A 69 -8.32 -7.55 0.01
N GLN A 70 -7.23 -7.92 0.70
CA GLN A 70 -7.27 -8.93 1.76
C GLN A 70 -8.13 -8.46 2.94
N MET A 71 -7.99 -7.20 3.35
CA MET A 71 -8.78 -6.63 4.46
C MET A 71 -10.28 -6.57 4.13
N ARG A 72 -10.66 -6.39 2.85
CA ARG A 72 -12.06 -6.54 2.39
C ARG A 72 -12.55 -7.99 2.49
N SER A 73 -11.69 -8.96 2.20
CA SER A 73 -12.05 -10.39 2.24
C SER A 73 -12.18 -10.93 3.67
N THR A 74 -11.35 -10.42 4.59
CA THR A 74 -11.46 -10.75 6.01
C THR A 74 -12.67 -10.06 6.61
N ARG A 75 -13.81 -10.76 6.63
CA ARG A 75 -14.90 -10.44 7.54
C ARG A 75 -14.31 -10.48 8.95
N PHE A 76 -14.10 -9.32 9.56
CA PHE A 76 -13.73 -9.27 10.98
C PHE A 76 -14.72 -10.13 11.75
N PRO A 77 -14.26 -11.14 12.50
CA PRO A 77 -15.16 -11.92 13.32
C PRO A 77 -15.88 -10.93 14.24
N ASN A 78 -17.21 -11.02 14.28
CA ASN A 78 -18.05 -10.18 15.11
C ASN A 78 -17.70 -10.45 16.58
N VAL A 79 -16.73 -9.71 17.11
CA VAL A 79 -16.47 -9.64 18.56
C VAL A 79 -17.64 -8.86 19.15
N ARG A 80 -18.75 -9.57 19.37
CA ARG A 80 -19.72 -9.16 20.37
C ARG A 80 -18.99 -9.20 21.71
N ARG A 81 -18.60 -8.02 22.18
CA ARG A 81 -17.95 -7.78 23.46
C ARG A 81 -18.72 -8.48 24.59
N SER A 82 -18.20 -9.63 25.05
CA SER A 82 -18.49 -10.11 26.40
C SER A 82 -17.48 -9.44 27.33
N TRP A 83 -17.79 -8.22 27.74
CA TRP A 83 -17.22 -7.63 28.95
C TRP A 83 -18.25 -7.84 30.06
N LYS A 84 -18.21 -9.01 30.71
CA LYS A 84 -18.82 -9.20 32.03
C LYS A 84 -17.71 -9.55 33.01
N GLY A 85 -17.33 -8.57 33.84
CA GLY A 85 -16.76 -8.86 35.16
C GLY A 85 -15.24 -8.80 35.34
N ALA A 86 -14.52 -7.83 34.77
CA ALA A 86 -13.20 -7.46 35.29
C ALA A 86 -13.35 -6.40 36.39
N ARG A 87 -13.86 -6.80 37.57
CA ARG A 87 -13.78 -5.97 38.77
C ARG A 87 -12.35 -6.05 39.30
N VAL A 88 -11.56 -5.02 39.01
CA VAL A 88 -10.26 -4.79 39.66
C VAL A 88 -10.51 -4.69 41.17
N ARG A 89 -10.10 -5.72 41.92
CA ARG A 89 -10.02 -5.65 43.39
C ARG A 89 -8.73 -4.92 43.75
N LEU A 90 -8.83 -3.63 44.05
CA LEU A 90 -7.82 -2.92 44.83
C LEU A 90 -7.98 -3.34 46.30
N SER A 91 -7.32 -4.43 46.70
CA SER A 91 -7.22 -4.81 48.11
C SER A 91 -5.88 -4.32 48.66
N SER A 92 -5.94 -3.15 49.32
CA SER A 92 -5.20 -2.76 50.52
C SER A 92 -3.73 -3.20 50.64
N ALA A 93 -2.82 -2.35 50.19
CA ALA A 93 -1.42 -2.34 50.61
C ALA A 93 -1.27 -1.68 52.00
N LEU A 94 -1.76 -2.34 53.05
CA LEU A 94 -1.57 -1.88 54.43
C LEU A 94 -1.48 -3.05 55.43
N SER A 95 -0.47 -3.92 55.29
CA SER A 95 -0.04 -4.79 56.39
C SER A 95 1.33 -5.43 56.13
N LEU A 96 2.39 -4.61 56.03
CA LEU A 96 3.78 -5.10 56.11
C LEU A 96 4.68 -4.05 56.80
N ARG A 97 4.34 -3.71 58.05
CA ARG A 97 5.17 -2.89 58.97
C ARG A 97 5.00 -3.37 60.44
N GLN A 98 5.00 -4.68 60.69
CA GLN A 98 5.06 -5.24 62.06
C GLN A 98 5.84 -6.55 62.14
N ALA A 99 7.04 -6.59 61.52
CA ALA A 99 7.95 -7.72 61.67
C ALA A 99 9.42 -7.26 61.75
N ASN A 100 9.68 -6.21 62.55
CA ASN A 100 11.01 -5.95 63.06
C ASN A 100 10.91 -5.10 64.34
N GLU A 101 10.54 -5.77 65.43
CA GLU A 101 10.89 -5.48 66.83
C GLU A 101 10.54 -6.71 67.68
#